data_AF-A0A1I2S456-F1
#
_entry.id   AF-A0A1I2S456-F1
#
_cell.length_a   1.000
_cell.length_b   1.000
_cell.length_c   1.000
_cell.angle_alpha   90.00
_cell.angle_beta   90.00
_cell.angle_gamma   90.00
#
_symmetry.space_group_name_H-M   'P 1'
#
loop_
_entity.id
_entity.type
_entity.pdbx_description
1 polymer ?
#
loop_
_entity_poly.entity_id
_entity_poly.type
_entity_poly.pdbx_seq_one_letter_code
_entity_poly.pdbx_strand_id
1 'polypeptide(L)'
;MAKYSPELKAEIISKYNQGMATSIQLAREYNLNSRVVRSWIQTYRLQGKIRHSRNKRIFDTDFKLAVIDYYQTHEVTIAEVAARF
;
A
#
# COMPACT_ATOMS: atom_id res chain seq x y z
N MET A 1 -7.39 2.43 6.84
CA MET A 1 -7.27 3.62 5.99
C MET A 1 -5.80 3.97 5.80
N ALA A 2 -5.38 4.31 4.59
CA ALA A 2 -4.05 4.86 4.37
C ALA A 2 -4.00 6.27 4.98
N LYS A 3 -3.04 6.54 5.87
CA LYS A 3 -2.91 7.86 6.52
C LYS A 3 -2.61 9.00 5.53
N TYR A 4 -2.03 8.66 4.38
CA TYR A 4 -1.65 9.61 3.33
C TYR A 4 -2.08 9.07 1.98
N SER A 5 -2.70 9.93 1.18
CA SER A 5 -3.15 9.58 -0.16
C SER A 5 -1.97 9.24 -1.08
N PRO A 6 -2.14 8.30 -2.02
CA PRO A 6 -1.08 7.94 -2.95
C PRO A 6 -0.67 9.11 -3.87
N GLU A 7 -1.59 10.02 -4.19
CA GLU A 7 -1.37 11.20 -5.02
C GLU A 7 -0.39 12.16 -4.32
N LEU A 8 -0.62 12.44 -3.02
CA LEU A 8 0.25 13.31 -2.22
C LEU A 8 1.69 12.77 -2.18
N LYS A 9 1.86 11.46 -2.02
CA LYS A 9 3.19 10.83 -2.02
C LYS A 9 3.89 10.97 -3.36
N ALA A 10 3.15 10.83 -4.47
CA ALA A 10 3.69 10.95 -5.82
C ALA A 10 4.15 12.39 -6.10
N GLU A 11 3.36 13.38 -5.69
CA GLU A 11 3.71 14.80 -5.85
C GLU A 11 5.01 15.16 -5.11
N ILE A 12 5.14 14.76 -3.84
CA ILE A 12 6.33 15.03 -3.02
C ILE A 12 7.59 14.42 -3.64
N ILE A 13 7.49 13.20 -4.15
CA ILE A 13 8.63 12.52 -4.78
C ILE A 13 8.96 13.13 -6.14
N SER A 14 7.97 13.57 -6.91
CA SER A 14 8.19 14.30 -8.15
C SER A 14 8.95 15.61 -7.91
N LYS A 15 8.51 16.44 -6.96
CA LYS A 15 9.21 17.67 -6.57
C LYS A 15 10.63 17.40 -6.06
N TYR A 16 10.81 16.32 -5.30
CA TYR A 16 12.14 15.89 -4.86
C TYR A 16 13.05 15.50 -6.03
N ASN A 17 12.54 14.75 -7.00
CA ASN A 17 13.29 14.31 -8.17
C ASN A 17 13.67 15.47 -9.10
N GLN A 18 12.81 16.48 -9.18
CA GLN A 18 13.08 17.73 -9.91
C GLN A 18 14.12 18.62 -9.22
N GLY A 19 14.61 18.24 -8.02
CA GLY A 19 15.60 19.02 -7.27
C GLY A 19 15.05 20.32 -6.69
N MET A 20 13.73 20.52 -6.69
CA MET A 20 13.10 21.78 -6.28
C MET A 20 13.23 22.05 -4.78
N ALA A 21 13.30 20.99 -3.96
CA ALA A 21 13.34 21.12 -2.50
C ALA A 21 13.98 19.91 -1.83
N THR A 22 14.60 20.16 -0.68
CA THR A 22 15.10 19.11 0.22
C THR A 22 13.96 18.41 0.96
N SER A 23 14.21 17.19 1.45
CA SER A 23 13.23 16.44 2.26
C SER A 23 12.68 17.23 3.47
N ILE A 24 13.48 18.14 4.04
CA ILE A 24 13.09 18.99 5.18
C ILE A 24 12.16 20.12 4.72
N GLN A 25 12.46 20.76 3.58
CA GLN A 25 11.61 21.79 2.99
C GLN A 25 10.25 21.21 2.58
N LEU A 26 10.24 20.06 1.90
CA LEU A 26 9.00 19.35 1.54
C LEU A 26 8.18 18.97 2.79
N ALA A 27 8.82 18.52 3.86
CA ALA A 27 8.11 18.22 5.10
C ALA A 27 7.43 19.47 5.69
N ARG A 28 8.07 20.64 5.63
CA ARG A 28 7.47 21.91 6.10
C ARG A 28 6.36 22.39 5.18
N GLU A 29 6.55 22.36 3.87
CA GLU A 29 5.59 22.81 2.86
C GLU A 29 4.26 22.05 2.97
N TYR A 30 4.32 20.73 3.13
CA TYR A 30 3.13 19.88 3.25
C TYR A 30 2.67 19.66 4.71
N ASN A 31 3.27 20.34 5.68
CA ASN A 31 3.02 20.17 7.12
C ASN A 31 3.07 18.69 7.58
N LEU A 32 4.05 17.95 7.06
CA LEU A 32 4.27 16.54 7.33
C LEU A 32 5.45 16.34 8.28
N ASN A 33 5.45 15.20 8.98
CA ASN A 33 6.61 14.79 9.75
C ASN A 33 7.78 14.49 8.80
N SER A 34 8.93 15.11 9.04
CA SER A 34 10.15 14.94 8.23
C SER A 34 10.62 13.49 8.12
N ARG A 35 10.39 12.67 9.15
CA ARG A 35 10.69 11.22 9.11
C ARG A 35 9.86 10.48 8.08
N VAL A 36 8.60 10.88 7.88
CA VAL A 36 7.68 10.27 6.91
C VAL A 36 8.14 10.58 5.49
N VAL A 37 8.42 11.85 5.19
CA VAL A 37 8.91 12.28 3.87
C VAL A 37 10.25 11.60 3.54
N ARG A 38 11.17 11.54 4.50
CA ARG A 38 12.46 10.86 4.33
C ARG A 38 12.30 9.37 4.03
N SER A 39 11.36 8.68 4.70
CA SER A 39 11.05 7.28 4.46
C SER A 39 10.54 7.04 3.03
N TRP A 40 9.67 7.92 2.51
CA TRP A 40 9.18 7.82 1.13
C TRP A 40 10.30 8.02 0.10
N ILE A 41 11.13 9.04 0.29
CA ILE A 41 12.29 9.31 -0.57
C ILE A 41 13.26 8.14 -0.55
N GLN A 42 13.54 7.56 0.63
CA GLN A 42 14.42 6.40 0.75
C GLN A 42 13.85 5.18 0.04
N THR A 43 12.54 4.92 0.20
CA THR A 43 11.85 3.82 -0.48
C THR A 43 11.93 3.98 -2.00
N TYR A 44 11.72 5.21 -2.48
CA TYR A 44 11.82 5.54 -3.90
C TYR A 44 13.23 5.36 -4.44
N ARG A 45 14.27 5.83 -3.73
CA ARG A 45 15.67 5.65 -4.11
C ARG A 45 16.08 4.18 -4.20
N LEU A 46 15.54 3.32 -3.33
CA LEU A 46 15.86 1.89 -3.30
C LEU A 46 15.09 1.05 -4.32
N GLN A 47 13.81 1.36 -4.55
CA GLN A 47 12.91 0.50 -5.33
C GLN A 47 12.48 1.13 -6.67
N GLY A 48 12.81 2.39 -6.92
CA GLY A 48 12.34 3.17 -8.07
C GLY A 48 10.83 3.49 -8.05
N LYS A 49 10.11 3.03 -7.03
CA LYS A 49 8.65 3.16 -6.92
C LYS A 49 8.18 3.40 -5.50
N ILE A 50 7.03 4.03 -5.39
CA ILE A 50 6.36 4.30 -4.12
C ILE A 50 5.49 3.11 -3.76
N ARG A 51 5.56 2.66 -2.50
CA ARG A 51 4.60 1.69 -1.99
C ARG A 51 3.27 2.39 -1.71
N HIS A 52 2.29 2.11 -2.56
CA HIS A 52 0.89 2.40 -2.24
C HIS A 52 0.47 1.58 -1.02
N SER A 53 -0.42 2.16 -0.21
CA SER A 53 -1.01 1.40 0.90
C SER A 53 -1.77 0.22 0.29
N ARG A 54 -1.49 -1.00 0.76
CA ARG A 54 -2.32 -2.14 0.40
C ARG A 54 -3.71 -1.89 1.00
N ASN A 55 -4.72 -1.80 0.15
CA ASN A 55 -6.09 -1.89 0.62
C ASN A 55 -6.31 -3.31 1.14
N LYS A 56 -6.80 -3.42 2.37
CA LYS A 56 -7.25 -4.72 2.87
C LYS A 56 -8.43 -5.13 1.98
N ARG A 57 -8.32 -6.28 1.32
CA ARG A 57 -9.46 -6.87 0.61
C ARG A 57 -10.48 -7.24 1.68
N ILE A 58 -11.63 -6.59 1.67
CA ILE A 58 -12.72 -6.91 2.59
C ILE A 58 -13.52 -8.00 1.88
N PHE A 59 -13.52 -9.19 2.47
CA PHE A 59 -14.36 -10.28 2.02
C PHE A 59 -15.67 -10.23 2.79
N ASP A 60 -16.77 -10.37 2.07
CA ASP A 60 -18.10 -10.47 2.64
C ASP A 60 -18.23 -11.73 3.52
N THR A 61 -19.17 -11.70 4.47
CA THR A 61 -19.41 -12.84 5.37
C THR A 61 -19.88 -14.06 4.58
N ASP A 62 -20.76 -13.89 3.60
CA ASP A 62 -21.30 -14.99 2.80
C ASP A 62 -20.21 -15.62 1.93
N PHE A 63 -19.32 -14.77 1.38
CA PHE A 63 -18.14 -15.26 0.66
C PHE A 63 -17.24 -16.13 1.56
N LYS A 64 -16.97 -15.70 2.80
CA LYS A 64 -16.15 -16.47 3.73
C LYS A 64 -16.80 -17.80 4.10
N LEU A 65 -18.12 -17.81 4.32
CA LEU A 65 -18.87 -19.03 4.60
C LEU A 65 -18.82 -20.00 3.41
N ALA A 66 -18.99 -19.51 2.19
CA ALA A 66 -18.91 -20.33 0.98
C ALA A 66 -17.53 -20.99 0.81
N VAL A 67 -16.44 -20.27 1.11
CA VAL A 67 -15.08 -20.84 1.08
C VAL A 67 -14.91 -21.95 2.11
N ILE A 68 -15.43 -21.76 3.33
CA ILE A 68 -15.34 -22.75 4.41
C ILE A 68 -16.17 -23.99 4.08
N ASP A 69 -17.42 -23.80 3.64
CA ASP A 69 -18.32 -24.88 3.25
C ASP A 69 -17.73 -25.71 2.11
N TYR A 70 -17.14 -25.06 1.10
CA TYR A 70 -16.47 -25.75 0.01
C TYR A 70 -15.29 -26.60 0.48
N TYR A 71 -14.44 -26.07 1.36
CA TYR A 71 -13.32 -26.82 1.93
C TYR A 71 -13.77 -28.00 2.79
N GLN A 72 -14.91 -27.90 3.48
CA GLN A 72 -15.44 -28.98 4.33
C GLN A 72 -16.14 -30.08 3.52
N THR A 73 -16.77 -29.72 2.41
CA THR A 73 -17.56 -30.64 1.57
C THR A 73 -16.74 -31.32 0.47
N HIS A 74 -15.55 -30.80 0.16
CA HIS A 74 -14.67 -31.33 -0.87
C HIS A 74 -13.33 -31.75 -0.25
N GLU A 75 -12.82 -32.93 -0.63
CA GLU A 75 -11.49 -33.41 -0.22
C GLU A 75 -10.38 -32.73 -1.05
N VAL A 76 -10.30 -31.40 -0.94
CA VAL A 76 -9.34 -30.58 -1.68
C VAL A 76 -8.35 -29.91 -0.72
N THR A 77 -7.18 -29.61 -1.24
CA THR A 77 -6.15 -28.89 -0.49
C THR A 77 -6.48 -27.41 -0.37
N ILE A 78 -5.92 -26.75 0.64
CA ILE A 78 -6.07 -25.29 0.84
C ILE A 78 -5.57 -24.51 -0.39
N ALA A 79 -4.54 -25.02 -1.07
CA ALA A 79 -4.01 -24.39 -2.28
C ALA A 79 -5.01 -24.44 -3.44
N GLU A 80 -5.72 -25.55 -3.62
CA GLU A 80 -6.77 -25.71 -4.63
C GLU A 80 -7.99 -24.83 -4.31
N VAL A 81 -8.39 -24.75 -3.05
CA VAL A 81 -9.46 -23.82 -2.62
C VAL A 81 -9.06 -22.37 -2.92
N ALA A 82 -7.82 -21.96 -2.59
CA ALA A 82 -7.33 -20.61 -2.86
C ALA A 82 -7.15 -20.32 -4.36
N ALA A 83 -6.95 -21.33 -5.21
CA ALA A 83 -6.92 -21.15 -6.65
C ALA A 83 -8.33 -20.98 -7.25
N ARG A 84 -9.36 -21.54 -6.60
CA ARG A 84 -10.76 -21.47 -7.03
C ARG A 84 -11.44 -20.13 -6.68
N PHE A 85 -11.09 -19.52 -5.55
CA PHE A 85 -11.73 -18.32 -4.99
C PHE A 85 -10.82 -17.08 -5.00
#